data_AF-A0A933CJ37-F1
#
_entry.id   AF-A0A933CJ37-F1
#
_cell.length_a   1.000
_cell.length_b   1.000
_cell.length_c   1.000
_cell.angle_alpha   90.00
_cell.angle_beta   90.00
_cell.angle_gamma   90.00
#
_symmetry.space_group_name_H-M   'P 1'
#
loop_
_entity.id
_entity.type
_entity.pdbx_description
1 polymer ?
#
loop_
_entity_poly.entity_id
_entity_poly.type
_entity_poly.pdbx_seq_one_letter_code
_entity_poly.pdbx_strand_id
1 'polypeptide(L)'
;MLQFTTAKRRAQGGRVLAFGNPDLGDPNKDLEFAELEVQEVQKLYPQSTVFVRKEATEEKNKTLSPNHDILHFATHAELKEDDPLSSAVLLAKNGKEDGRLEVREIFGMDLKANLVVLSGCETGLGKLSTGDELVGLTRAFIYAGTSSVVASLWKVDDSSTAALMASFYRNLGPCRRSRH
;
A
#
# COMPACT_ATOMS: atom_id res chain seq x y z
N MET A 1 -12.07 15.09 27.75
CA MET A 1 -13.07 14.50 26.82
C MET A 1 -12.32 13.55 25.90
N LEU A 2 -12.04 12.33 26.37
CA LEU A 2 -11.27 11.29 25.68
C LEU A 2 -12.23 10.11 25.44
N GLN A 3 -12.84 10.10 24.27
CA GLN A 3 -13.48 8.92 23.70
C GLN A 3 -12.82 8.71 22.32
N PHE A 4 -12.92 7.50 21.77
CA PHE A 4 -12.34 7.04 20.50
C PHE A 4 -11.03 6.23 20.57
N THR A 5 -11.02 5.11 21.30
CA THR A 5 -10.12 3.99 20.95
C THR A 5 -10.79 2.62 20.82
N THR A 6 -12.12 2.49 20.91
CA THR A 6 -12.74 1.13 21.01
C THR A 6 -13.93 0.84 20.11
N ALA A 7 -14.09 1.52 18.96
CA ALA A 7 -15.26 1.29 18.10
C ALA A 7 -14.98 1.28 16.60
N LYS A 8 -14.17 0.33 16.10
CA LYS A 8 -14.24 -0.12 14.69
C LYS A 8 -13.44 -1.41 14.40
N ARG A 9 -13.69 -2.51 15.12
CA ARG A 9 -13.44 -3.86 14.54
C ARG A 9 -14.58 -4.19 13.58
N ARG A 10 -14.70 -3.46 12.47
CA ARG A 10 -15.53 -3.90 11.33
C ARG A 10 -14.87 -5.13 10.72
N ALA A 11 -15.68 -6.10 10.34
CA ALA A 11 -15.28 -7.45 9.96
C ALA A 11 -14.03 -7.48 9.08
N GLN A 12 -12.97 -8.11 9.59
CA GLN A 12 -11.73 -8.40 8.86
C GLN A 12 -12.00 -9.47 7.80
N GLY A 13 -12.60 -9.05 6.68
CA GLY A 13 -12.87 -9.85 5.49
C GLY A 13 -13.26 -8.97 4.28
N GLY A 14 -12.87 -7.70 4.29
CA GLY A 14 -13.40 -6.64 3.43
C GLY A 14 -12.50 -6.30 2.25
N ARG A 15 -13.14 -5.86 1.16
CA ARG A 15 -12.59 -5.51 -0.16
C ARG A 15 -11.14 -5.02 -0.11
N VAL A 16 -10.26 -5.78 -0.75
CA VAL A 16 -8.84 -5.45 -0.93
C VAL A 16 -8.67 -4.70 -2.23
N LEU A 17 -7.95 -3.58 -2.20
CA LEU A 17 -7.45 -2.90 -3.40
C LEU A 17 -5.94 -3.06 -3.43
N ALA A 18 -5.42 -3.70 -4.47
CA ALA A 18 -3.99 -3.97 -4.63
C ALA A 18 -3.43 -3.37 -5.91
N PHE A 19 -2.25 -2.76 -5.81
CA PHE A 19 -1.47 -2.22 -6.92
C PHE A 19 -0.12 -2.91 -6.93
N GLY A 20 0.25 -3.53 -8.04
CA GLY A 20 1.53 -4.24 -8.16
C GLY A 20 2.29 -3.88 -9.42
N ASN A 21 3.61 -3.70 -9.31
CA ASN A 21 4.50 -3.50 -10.45
C ASN A 21 4.00 -2.44 -11.46
N PRO A 22 3.71 -1.20 -11.05
CA PRO A 22 3.26 -0.16 -11.96
C PRO A 22 4.27 0.10 -13.08
N ASP A 23 3.79 0.45 -14.27
CA ASP A 23 4.65 0.83 -15.39
C ASP A 23 5.18 2.25 -15.17
N LEU A 24 6.45 2.35 -14.74
CA LEU A 24 7.14 3.61 -14.50
C LEU A 24 7.89 4.14 -15.74
N GLY A 25 7.73 3.50 -16.90
CA GLY A 25 8.40 3.88 -18.16
C GLY A 25 9.89 3.53 -18.23
N ASP A 26 10.42 2.78 -17.26
CA ASP A 26 11.79 2.27 -17.22
C ASP A 26 11.78 0.79 -16.86
N PRO A 27 12.13 -0.12 -17.78
CA PRO A 27 12.15 -1.56 -17.52
C PRO A 27 13.06 -1.97 -16.35
N ASN A 28 14.08 -1.18 -16.01
CA ASN A 28 14.96 -1.49 -14.88
C ASN A 28 14.27 -1.28 -13.52
N LYS A 29 13.10 -0.63 -13.51
CA LYS A 29 12.28 -0.43 -12.31
C LYS A 29 11.13 -1.44 -12.23
N ASP A 30 11.06 -2.40 -13.16
CA ASP A 30 10.04 -3.43 -13.12
C ASP A 30 10.27 -4.36 -11.93
N LEU A 31 9.21 -4.57 -11.15
CA LEU A 31 9.18 -5.43 -9.98
C LEU A 31 8.32 -6.66 -10.28
N GLU A 32 8.85 -7.61 -11.05
CA GLU A 32 8.09 -8.80 -11.47
C GLU A 32 7.51 -9.58 -10.27
N PHE A 33 8.25 -9.65 -9.15
CA PHE A 33 7.76 -10.29 -7.93
C PHE A 33 6.63 -9.52 -7.25
N ALA A 34 6.59 -8.20 -7.38
CA ALA A 34 5.49 -7.40 -6.86
C ALA A 34 4.19 -7.63 -7.64
N GLU A 35 4.29 -7.93 -8.93
CA GLU A 35 3.15 -8.37 -9.74
C GLU A 35 2.63 -9.73 -9.26
N LEU A 36 3.54 -10.69 -9.03
CA LEU A 36 3.18 -11.99 -8.48
C LEU A 36 2.54 -11.89 -7.09
N GLU A 37 3.04 -11.00 -6.23
CA GLU A 37 2.51 -10.77 -4.88
C GLU A 37 1.04 -10.37 -4.91
N VAL A 38 0.66 -9.37 -5.72
CA VAL A 38 -0.74 -8.93 -5.79
C VAL A 38 -1.64 -9.95 -6.48
N GLN A 39 -1.09 -10.75 -7.40
CA GLN A 39 -1.81 -11.87 -8.00
C GLN A 39 -2.09 -12.98 -6.98
N GLU A 40 -1.15 -13.28 -6.08
CA GLU A 40 -1.37 -14.21 -4.97
C GLU A 40 -2.41 -13.68 -3.98
N VAL A 41 -2.41 -12.37 -3.70
CA VAL A 41 -3.47 -11.73 -2.89
C VAL A 41 -4.84 -11.94 -3.54
N GLN A 42 -4.95 -11.83 -4.86
CA GLN A 42 -6.20 -12.08 -5.57
C GLN A 42 -6.69 -13.53 -5.45
N LYS A 43 -5.79 -14.50 -5.43
CA LYS A 43 -6.12 -15.91 -5.22
C LYS A 43 -6.66 -16.15 -3.79
N LEU A 44 -6.10 -15.47 -2.79
CA LEU A 44 -6.52 -15.57 -1.39
C LEU A 44 -7.82 -14.79 -1.10
N TYR A 45 -8.02 -13.66 -1.76
CA TYR A 45 -9.20 -12.81 -1.64
C TYR A 45 -9.85 -12.59 -3.01
N PRO A 46 -10.71 -13.51 -3.49
CA PRO A 46 -11.29 -13.44 -4.84
C PRO A 46 -12.11 -12.17 -5.15
N GLN A 47 -12.51 -11.42 -4.11
CA GLN A 47 -13.23 -10.16 -4.22
C GLN A 47 -12.30 -8.93 -4.26
N SER A 48 -10.98 -9.14 -4.32
CA SER A 48 -10.00 -8.06 -4.41
C SER A 48 -10.00 -7.42 -5.78
N THR A 49 -9.87 -6.10 -5.82
CA THR A 49 -9.56 -5.36 -7.04
C THR A 49 -8.06 -5.24 -7.16
N VAL A 50 -7.47 -5.75 -8.24
CA VAL A 50 -6.02 -5.73 -8.47
C VAL A 50 -5.70 -5.00 -9.76
N PHE A 51 -4.72 -4.10 -9.70
CA PHE A 51 -4.19 -3.40 -10.86
C PHE A 51 -2.69 -3.59 -10.97
N VAL A 52 -2.21 -3.81 -12.19
CA VAL A 52 -0.79 -4.05 -12.48
C VAL A 52 -0.32 -3.24 -13.68
N ARG A 53 0.99 -3.01 -13.79
CA ARG A 53 1.62 -2.32 -14.94
C ARG A 53 0.93 -0.97 -15.20
N LYS A 54 0.54 -0.70 -16.45
CA LYS A 54 -0.14 0.54 -16.86
C LYS A 54 -1.48 0.79 -16.18
N GLU A 55 -2.12 -0.26 -15.67
CA GLU A 55 -3.41 -0.14 -15.01
C GLU A 55 -3.28 0.28 -13.54
N ALA A 56 -2.10 0.17 -12.94
CA ALA A 56 -1.84 0.53 -11.54
C ALA A 56 -1.64 2.04 -11.37
N THR A 57 -2.67 2.82 -11.71
CA THR A 57 -2.59 4.28 -11.75
C THR A 57 -2.98 4.96 -10.45
N GLU A 58 -2.45 6.16 -10.27
CA GLU A 58 -2.78 7.04 -9.14
C GLU A 58 -4.24 7.47 -9.11
N GLU A 59 -4.83 7.76 -10.28
CA GLU A 59 -6.25 8.12 -10.42
C GLU A 59 -7.16 7.03 -9.82
N LYS A 60 -6.86 5.76 -10.12
CA LYS A 60 -7.63 4.64 -9.58
C LYS A 60 -7.46 4.51 -8.08
N ASN A 61 -6.25 4.73 -7.56
CA ASN A 61 -6.04 4.79 -6.12
C ASN A 61 -6.91 5.88 -5.49
N LYS A 62 -6.81 7.13 -5.95
CA LYS A 62 -7.58 8.26 -5.41
C LYS A 62 -9.10 8.00 -5.44
N THR A 63 -9.59 7.35 -6.50
CA THR A 63 -11.02 7.06 -6.69
C THR A 63 -11.53 5.88 -5.86
N LEU A 64 -10.74 4.81 -5.75
CA LEU A 64 -11.19 3.54 -5.18
C LEU A 64 -10.83 3.38 -3.70
N SER A 65 -9.72 3.96 -3.25
CA SER A 65 -9.22 3.80 -1.88
C SER A 65 -10.20 4.20 -0.77
N PRO A 66 -11.03 5.27 -0.91
CA PRO A 66 -12.07 5.59 0.07
C PRO A 66 -13.13 4.49 0.28
N ASN A 67 -13.22 3.53 -0.64
CA ASN A 67 -14.21 2.46 -0.65
C ASN A 67 -13.62 1.08 -0.34
N HIS A 68 -12.35 0.97 0.05
CA HIS A 68 -11.71 -0.32 0.35
C HIS A 68 -11.30 -0.44 1.81
N ASP A 69 -11.29 -1.66 2.32
CA ASP A 69 -10.99 -1.96 3.72
C ASP A 69 -9.49 -2.24 3.92
N ILE A 70 -8.82 -2.69 2.86
CA ILE A 70 -7.38 -2.94 2.81
C ILE A 70 -6.82 -2.34 1.53
N LEU A 71 -5.78 -1.51 1.66
CA LEU A 71 -4.98 -1.04 0.53
C LEU A 71 -3.64 -1.76 0.56
N HIS A 72 -3.20 -2.25 -0.60
CA HIS A 72 -1.94 -2.95 -0.74
C HIS A 72 -1.17 -2.35 -1.92
N PHE A 73 -0.03 -1.75 -1.63
CA PHE A 73 0.87 -1.21 -2.64
C PHE A 73 2.10 -2.11 -2.67
N ALA A 74 2.29 -2.85 -3.75
CA ALA A 74 3.50 -3.61 -4.07
C ALA A 74 4.27 -2.83 -5.15
N THR A 75 4.82 -1.68 -4.78
CA THR A 75 5.40 -0.70 -5.72
C THR A 75 6.58 0.03 -5.09
N HIS A 76 7.38 0.71 -5.92
CA HIS A 76 8.44 1.59 -5.44
C HIS A 76 7.90 2.78 -4.65
N ALA A 77 8.69 3.28 -3.71
CA ALA A 77 8.47 4.55 -3.06
C ALA A 77 9.69 5.46 -3.29
N GLU A 78 9.44 6.74 -3.52
CA GLU A 78 10.49 7.75 -3.50
C GLU A 78 10.41 8.52 -2.18
N LEU A 79 11.49 8.49 -1.42
CA LEU A 79 11.60 9.14 -0.13
C LEU A 79 12.60 10.30 -0.24
N LYS A 80 12.20 11.48 0.25
CA LYS A 80 13.02 12.70 0.20
C LYS A 80 13.20 13.26 1.60
N GLU A 81 14.45 13.24 2.07
CA GLU A 81 14.85 13.78 3.38
C GLU A 81 14.63 15.31 3.47
N ASP A 82 14.90 16.02 2.39
CA ASP A 82 14.86 17.49 2.31
C ASP A 82 13.45 18.05 2.12
N ASP A 83 12.58 17.31 1.41
CA ASP A 83 11.15 17.61 1.29
C ASP A 83 10.28 16.35 1.51
N PRO A 84 10.04 15.97 2.78
CA PRO A 84 9.25 14.79 3.13
C PRO A 84 7.83 14.82 2.57
N LEU A 85 7.23 16.00 2.35
CA LEU A 85 5.88 16.12 1.81
C LEU A 85 5.79 15.78 0.32
N SER A 86 6.93 15.78 -0.40
CA SER A 86 7.03 15.32 -1.79
C SER A 86 7.46 13.86 -1.93
N SER A 87 7.67 13.16 -0.81
CA SER A 87 7.84 11.70 -0.84
C SER A 87 6.56 11.07 -1.40
N ALA A 88 6.69 9.99 -2.17
CA ALA A 88 5.59 9.45 -2.95
C ALA A 88 5.62 7.93 -3.05
N VAL A 89 4.44 7.31 -3.13
CA VAL A 89 4.29 5.96 -3.70
C VAL A 89 4.21 6.08 -5.21
N LEU A 90 5.10 5.38 -5.92
CA LEU A 90 5.16 5.44 -7.37
C LEU A 90 4.12 4.49 -7.98
N LEU A 91 3.34 5.03 -8.91
CA LEU A 91 2.25 4.40 -9.64
C LEU A 91 2.39 4.71 -11.14
N ALA A 92 1.59 4.04 -11.96
CA ALA A 92 1.61 4.26 -13.39
C ALA A 92 1.05 5.64 -13.72
N LYS A 93 1.84 6.44 -14.43
CA LYS A 93 1.42 7.73 -14.97
C LYS A 93 0.29 7.54 -15.96
N ASN A 94 -0.68 8.45 -15.97
CA ASN A 94 -1.70 8.51 -17.00
C ASN A 94 -1.93 9.95 -17.49
N GLY A 95 -2.97 10.16 -18.29
CA GLY A 95 -3.27 11.49 -18.84
C GLY A 95 -3.79 12.51 -17.82
N LYS A 96 -4.06 12.10 -16.56
CA LYS A 96 -4.65 12.94 -15.51
C LYS A 96 -3.73 13.16 -14.32
N GLU A 97 -2.99 12.13 -13.94
CA GLU A 97 -2.11 12.12 -12.78
C GLU A 97 -0.69 11.79 -13.22
N ASP A 98 0.29 12.31 -12.49
CA ASP A 98 1.72 12.16 -12.83
C ASP A 98 2.31 10.81 -12.40
N GLY A 99 1.55 10.00 -11.65
CA GLY A 99 1.95 8.68 -11.17
C GLY A 99 2.71 8.75 -9.85
N ARG A 100 2.68 9.88 -9.15
CA ARG A 100 3.33 10.06 -7.86
C ARG A 100 2.26 10.37 -6.83
N LEU A 101 1.83 9.35 -6.10
CA LEU A 101 0.95 9.55 -4.96
C LEU A 101 1.74 10.14 -3.80
N GLU A 102 1.77 11.46 -3.71
CA GLU A 102 2.61 12.20 -2.78
C GLU A 102 2.00 12.28 -1.37
N VAL A 103 2.85 12.39 -0.35
CA VAL A 103 2.45 12.52 1.05
C VAL A 103 1.44 13.66 1.25
N ARG A 104 1.67 14.82 0.62
CA ARG A 104 0.73 15.96 0.66
C ARG A 104 -0.66 15.64 0.11
N GLU A 105 -0.75 14.75 -0.87
CA GLU A 105 -2.02 14.35 -1.47
C GLU A 105 -2.72 13.33 -0.58
N ILE A 106 -1.96 12.39 -0.02
CA ILE A 106 -2.48 11.41 0.94
C ILE A 106 -3.10 12.12 2.15
N PHE A 107 -2.50 13.19 2.65
CA PHE A 107 -3.07 14.01 3.74
C PHE A 107 -4.47 14.57 3.43
N GLY A 108 -4.80 14.77 2.15
CA GLY A 108 -6.11 15.24 1.71
C GLY A 108 -7.14 14.12 1.47
N MET A 109 -6.77 12.86 1.61
CA MET A 109 -7.65 11.71 1.37
C MET A 109 -8.53 11.39 2.60
N ASP A 110 -9.73 10.88 2.34
CA ASP A 110 -10.62 10.27 3.35
C ASP A 110 -10.67 8.74 3.14
N LEU A 111 -9.73 8.05 3.77
CA LEU A 111 -9.59 6.60 3.72
C LEU A 111 -10.48 5.93 4.76
N LYS A 112 -11.21 4.90 4.32
CA LYS A 112 -11.95 3.98 5.19
C LYS A 112 -11.21 2.67 5.43
N ALA A 113 -9.98 2.58 4.92
CA ALA A 113 -9.14 1.41 5.06
C ALA A 113 -8.79 1.17 6.54
N ASN A 114 -8.85 -0.08 6.97
CA ASN A 114 -8.36 -0.45 8.29
C ASN A 114 -6.85 -0.76 8.25
N LEU A 115 -6.36 -1.13 7.07
CA LEU A 115 -4.98 -1.53 6.84
C LEU A 115 -4.46 -0.97 5.51
N VAL A 116 -3.29 -0.36 5.54
CA VAL A 116 -2.46 -0.08 4.37
C VAL A 116 -1.21 -0.95 4.45
N VAL A 117 -0.91 -1.66 3.38
CA VAL A 117 0.31 -2.45 3.23
C VAL A 117 1.18 -1.76 2.18
N LEU A 118 2.41 -1.42 2.57
CA LEU A 118 3.46 -0.91 1.69
C LEU A 118 4.50 -2.01 1.53
N SER A 119 4.34 -2.79 0.47
CA SER A 119 5.31 -3.77 -0.03
C SER A 119 6.06 -3.13 -1.21
N GLY A 120 7.36 -3.39 -1.35
CA GLY A 120 8.09 -2.94 -2.56
C GLY A 120 8.91 -1.68 -2.39
N CYS A 121 9.13 -1.21 -1.16
CA CYS A 121 10.03 -0.10 -0.88
C CYS A 121 11.49 -0.49 -1.20
N GLU A 122 11.90 -0.42 -2.46
CA GLU A 122 13.30 -0.28 -2.80
C GLU A 122 13.73 1.15 -2.44
N THR A 123 14.49 1.30 -1.35
CA THR A 123 15.23 2.53 -1.04
C THR A 123 16.43 2.71 -1.99
N GLY A 124 16.24 2.47 -3.29
CA GLY A 124 17.29 2.44 -4.32
C GLY A 124 17.36 3.68 -5.21
N LEU A 125 16.38 4.58 -5.15
CA LEU A 125 16.35 5.83 -5.93
C LEU A 125 16.84 7.06 -5.14
N GLY A 126 17.11 6.90 -3.85
CA GLY A 126 17.69 7.90 -2.95
C GLY A 126 18.69 7.23 -2.00
N LYS A 127 19.59 8.01 -1.41
CA LYS A 127 20.54 7.52 -0.38
C LYS A 127 19.77 6.70 0.65
N LEU A 128 20.39 5.61 1.14
CA LEU A 128 19.92 4.77 2.24
C LEU A 128 19.12 5.60 3.26
N SER A 129 17.78 5.57 3.17
CA SER A 129 16.92 6.33 4.07
C SER A 129 17.18 5.85 5.48
N THR A 130 17.58 6.77 6.34
CA THR A 130 17.41 6.57 7.77
C THR A 130 15.89 6.46 7.99
N GLY A 131 15.40 5.45 8.72
CA GLY A 131 13.98 5.06 8.74
C GLY A 131 12.92 6.14 9.08
N ASP A 132 13.32 7.38 9.34
CA ASP A 132 12.50 8.57 9.57
C ASP A 132 11.68 9.01 8.33
N GLU A 133 12.14 8.77 7.10
CA GLU A 133 11.35 9.19 5.91
C GLU A 133 10.11 8.31 5.69
N LEU A 134 10.22 7.02 5.99
CA LEU A 134 9.08 6.09 5.99
C LEU A 134 8.02 6.50 7.04
N VAL A 135 8.44 7.22 8.09
CA VAL A 135 7.53 7.78 9.10
C VAL A 135 6.63 8.85 8.48
N GLY A 136 7.12 9.67 7.56
CA GLY A 136 6.32 10.69 6.87
C GLY A 136 5.18 10.07 6.07
N LEU A 137 5.50 9.06 5.25
CA LEU A 137 4.53 8.34 4.44
C LEU A 137 3.52 7.56 5.30
N THR A 138 4.01 6.89 6.34
CA THR A 138 3.18 6.15 7.29
C THR A 138 2.21 7.08 8.02
N ARG A 139 2.69 8.24 8.50
CA ARG A 139 1.84 9.24 9.17
C ARG A 139 0.77 9.79 8.24
N ALA A 140 1.08 9.98 6.96
CA ALA A 140 0.11 10.45 5.98
C ALA A 140 -1.08 9.49 5.87
N PHE A 141 -0.83 8.18 5.71
CA PHE A 141 -1.89 7.17 5.64
C PHE A 141 -2.72 7.06 6.92
N ILE A 142 -2.09 7.18 8.09
CA ILE A 142 -2.79 7.20 9.38
C ILE A 142 -3.68 8.44 9.47
N TYR A 143 -3.15 9.62 9.13
CA TYR A 143 -3.90 10.87 9.15
C TYR A 143 -5.09 10.82 8.19
N ALA A 144 -4.91 10.21 7.02
CA ALA A 144 -5.95 10.02 6.03
C ALA A 144 -7.08 9.08 6.49
N GLY A 145 -6.99 8.45 7.66
CA GLY A 145 -8.07 7.65 8.26
C GLY A 145 -7.77 6.17 8.40
N THR A 146 -6.57 5.73 8.03
CA THR A 146 -6.17 4.32 8.18
C THR A 146 -5.86 3.97 9.62
N SER A 147 -6.36 2.82 10.11
CA SER A 147 -6.13 2.38 11.49
C SER A 147 -4.76 1.74 11.73
N SER A 148 -4.13 1.20 10.68
CA SER A 148 -2.81 0.56 10.77
C SER A 148 -2.08 0.58 9.42
N VAL A 149 -0.77 0.75 9.47
CA VAL A 149 0.11 0.66 8.29
C VAL A 149 1.15 -0.42 8.56
N VAL A 150 1.34 -1.30 7.58
CA VAL A 150 2.43 -2.28 7.57
C VAL A 150 3.33 -1.93 6.41
N ALA A 151 4.60 -1.64 6.68
CA ALA A 151 5.59 -1.37 5.66
C ALA A 151 6.71 -2.41 5.75
N SER A 152 7.04 -3.07 4.64
CA SER A 152 8.23 -3.91 4.58
C SER A 152 9.45 -3.03 4.28
N LEU A 153 10.36 -2.92 5.24
CA LEU A 153 11.70 -2.32 5.04
C LEU A 153 12.64 -3.26 4.23
N TRP A 154 12.08 -4.23 3.51
CA TRP A 154 12.81 -5.32 2.88
C TRP A 154 12.62 -5.26 1.38
N LYS A 155 13.71 -5.46 0.65
CA LYS A 155 13.74 -5.49 -0.82
C LYS A 155 12.73 -6.52 -1.34
N VAL A 156 11.81 -6.12 -2.23
CA VAL A 156 10.84 -7.03 -2.88
C VAL A 156 11.48 -7.72 -4.09
N ASP A 157 12.70 -8.19 -3.89
CA ASP A 157 13.49 -8.90 -4.90
C ASP A 157 13.81 -10.33 -4.46
N ASP A 158 13.04 -10.85 -3.51
CA ASP A 158 13.20 -12.22 -3.06
C ASP A 158 11.85 -12.92 -2.87
N SER A 159 11.78 -14.15 -3.36
CA SER A 159 10.71 -15.14 -3.16
C SER A 159 10.22 -15.23 -1.72
N SER A 160 11.09 -14.90 -0.77
CA SER A 160 10.84 -14.77 0.67
C SER A 160 9.74 -13.75 1.02
N THR A 161 9.66 -12.61 0.33
CA THR A 161 8.68 -11.55 0.65
C THR A 161 7.28 -11.94 0.19
N ALA A 162 7.14 -12.54 -0.99
CA ALA A 162 5.86 -13.08 -1.45
C ALA A 162 5.34 -14.18 -0.51
N ALA A 163 6.21 -15.07 -0.04
CA ALA A 163 5.84 -16.11 0.93
C ALA A 163 5.46 -15.52 2.31
N LEU A 164 6.15 -14.47 2.75
CA LEU A 164 5.83 -13.75 3.98
C LEU A 164 4.48 -13.05 3.88
N MET A 165 4.21 -12.33 2.78
CA MET A 165 2.96 -11.61 2.57
C MET A 165 1.79 -12.58 2.40
N ALA A 166 1.97 -13.67 1.66
CA ALA A 166 0.98 -14.74 1.60
C ALA A 166 0.70 -15.32 3.01
N SER A 167 1.74 -15.50 3.84
CA SER A 167 1.56 -15.94 5.23
C SER A 167 0.88 -14.90 6.11
N PHE A 168 1.22 -13.62 5.96
CA PHE A 168 0.60 -12.51 6.66
C PHE A 168 -0.91 -12.46 6.35
N TYR A 169 -1.27 -12.48 5.07
CA TYR A 169 -2.66 -12.50 4.61
C TYR A 169 -3.42 -13.76 5.01
N ARG A 170 -2.79 -14.95 4.95
CA ARG A 170 -3.39 -16.19 5.49
C ARG A 170 -3.71 -16.08 6.99
N ASN A 171 -2.82 -15.50 7.77
CA ASN A 171 -3.02 -15.30 9.22
C ASN A 171 -3.96 -14.11 9.54
N LEU A 172 -4.14 -13.19 8.59
CA LEU A 172 -5.13 -12.12 8.66
C LEU A 172 -6.57 -12.62 8.41
N GLY A 173 -6.73 -13.92 8.13
CA GLY A 173 -8.01 -14.58 7.92
C GLY A 173 -9.06 -14.19 8.98
N PRO A 174 -10.35 -14.24 8.62
CA PRO A 174 -11.42 -13.67 9.43
C PRO A 174 -11.37 -14.22 10.85
N CYS A 175 -11.21 -13.31 11.81
CA CYS A 175 -11.22 -13.62 13.23
C CYS A 175 -12.46 -14.47 13.55
N ARG A 176 -12.25 -15.77 13.78
CA ARG A 176 -13.30 -16.67 14.28
C ARG A 176 -13.68 -16.17 15.67
N ARG A 177 -14.83 -15.48 15.77
CA ARG A 177 -15.48 -15.18 17.04
C ARG A 177 -15.67 -16.49 17.81
N SER A 178 -14.84 -16.76 18.82
CA SER A 178 -15.25 -17.66 19.89
C SER A 178 -16.37 -16.94 20.65
N ARG A 179 -17.61 -17.34 20.41
CA ARG A 179 -18.73 -16.94 21.26
C ARG A 179 -18.50 -17.58 22.64
N HIS A 180 -18.25 -16.76 23.64
CA HIS A 180 -18.59 -17.07 25.04
C HIS A 180 -19.62 -16.02 25.46
#